data_AF-A0A382N373-F1
#
_entry.id   AF-A0A382N373-F1
#
_cell.length_a   1.000
_cell.length_b   1.000
_cell.length_c   1.000
_cell.angle_alpha   90.00
_cell.angle_beta   90.00
_cell.angle_gamma   90.00
#
_symmetry.space_group_name_H-M   'P 1'
#
loop_
_entity.id
_entity.type
_entity.pdbx_description
1 polymer ?
#
loop_
_entity_poly.entity_id
_entity_poly.type
_entity_poly.pdbx_seq_one_letter_code
_entity_poly.pdbx_strand_id
1 'polypeptide(L)'
;VRKKNNKTKRNLRPFIFISVIALILSVVYSATKPVEYGTPIAPATGQLIETRSVMSSAFYTGKAAEAYRIAAEIPKVIDSQFCYCYCKKNHQHKTLLTCFTNEHGSKCDTCINEVLYAYELYKQGKTLDEIIVSVDKKF
;
A
#
# COMPACT_ATOMS: atom_id res chain seq x y z
N VAL A 1 -33.88 -69.91 -11.54
CA VAL A 1 -32.98 -68.93 -12.21
C VAL A 1 -32.57 -67.86 -11.18
N ARG A 2 -31.31 -67.82 -10.75
CA ARG A 2 -30.83 -66.90 -9.69
C ARG A 2 -29.94 -65.82 -10.34
N LYS A 3 -30.46 -64.60 -10.50
CA LYS A 3 -29.74 -63.46 -11.10
C LYS A 3 -28.67 -62.97 -10.11
N LYS A 4 -27.39 -63.17 -10.45
CA LYS A 4 -26.25 -62.58 -9.72
C LYS A 4 -26.19 -61.09 -10.08
N ASN A 5 -26.24 -60.23 -9.07
CA ASN A 5 -26.24 -58.78 -9.25
C ASN A 5 -24.78 -58.28 -9.17
N ASN A 6 -24.24 -57.82 -10.28
CA ASN A 6 -22.82 -57.53 -10.44
C ASN A 6 -22.57 -56.07 -10.07
N LYS A 7 -22.28 -55.78 -8.80
CA LYS A 7 -21.87 -54.44 -8.38
C LYS A 7 -20.45 -54.17 -8.89
N THR A 8 -20.33 -53.42 -9.99
CA THR A 8 -19.06 -52.90 -10.51
C THR A 8 -18.42 -51.97 -9.48
N LYS A 9 -17.28 -52.39 -8.91
CA LYS A 9 -16.47 -51.55 -8.01
C LYS A 9 -15.89 -50.39 -8.81
N ARG A 10 -16.45 -49.18 -8.69
CA ARG A 10 -15.88 -47.96 -9.25
C ARG A 10 -14.52 -47.67 -8.60
N ASN A 11 -13.45 -47.65 -9.39
CA ASN A 11 -12.13 -47.21 -8.92
C ASN A 11 -12.18 -45.72 -8.57
N LEU A 12 -12.22 -45.42 -7.26
CA LEU A 12 -12.37 -44.06 -6.72
C LEU A 12 -11.05 -43.26 -6.69
N ARG A 13 -9.92 -43.95 -6.89
CA ARG A 13 -8.56 -43.39 -6.92
C ARG A 13 -8.38 -42.14 -7.82
N PRO A 14 -8.86 -42.11 -9.08
CA PRO A 14 -8.72 -40.91 -9.92
C PRO A 14 -9.50 -39.71 -9.38
N PHE A 15 -10.68 -39.91 -8.78
CA PHE A 15 -11.47 -38.82 -8.19
C PHE A 15 -10.79 -38.22 -6.96
N ILE A 16 -10.13 -39.04 -6.14
CA ILE A 16 -9.35 -38.59 -4.98
C ILE A 16 -8.17 -37.72 -5.44
N PHE A 17 -7.44 -38.16 -6.47
CA PHE A 17 -6.33 -37.38 -7.03
C PHE A 17 -6.77 -36.02 -7.58
N ILE A 18 -7.87 -35.99 -8.33
CA ILE A 18 -8.42 -34.74 -8.88
C ILE A 18 -8.84 -33.79 -7.74
N SER A 19 -9.47 -34.32 -6.70
CA SER A 19 -9.89 -33.51 -5.55
C SER A 19 -8.70 -32.92 -4.79
N VAL A 20 -7.60 -33.66 -4.63
CA VAL A 20 -6.38 -33.17 -3.97
C VAL A 20 -5.73 -32.07 -4.81
N ILE A 21 -5.62 -32.25 -6.12
CA ILE A 21 -5.06 -31.24 -7.03
C ILE A 21 -5.89 -29.95 -6.98
N ALA A 22 -7.22 -30.05 -7.04
CA ALA A 22 -8.11 -28.89 -6.96
C ALA A 22 -7.95 -28.13 -5.63
N LEU A 23 -7.79 -28.86 -4.52
CA LEU A 23 -7.61 -28.26 -3.20
C LEU A 23 -6.25 -27.54 -3.08
N ILE A 24 -5.17 -28.14 -3.59
CA ILE A 24 -3.85 -27.49 -3.66
C ILE A 24 -3.92 -26.22 -4.51
N LEU A 25 -4.53 -26.29 -5.71
CA LEU A 25 -4.67 -25.13 -6.58
C LEU A 25 -5.48 -24.01 -5.92
N SER A 26 -6.54 -24.35 -5.19
CA SER A 26 -7.34 -23.35 -4.47
C SER A 26 -6.53 -22.66 -3.38
N VAL A 27 -5.72 -23.39 -2.62
CA VAL A 27 -4.86 -22.83 -1.57
C VAL A 27 -3.80 -21.90 -2.17
N VAL A 28 -3.13 -22.33 -3.24
CA VAL A 28 -2.15 -21.51 -3.95
C VAL A 28 -2.81 -20.24 -4.49
N TYR A 29 -3.94 -20.36 -5.18
CA TYR A 29 -4.67 -19.21 -5.72
C TYR A 29 -5.08 -18.20 -4.63
N SER A 30 -5.57 -18.67 -3.48
CA SER A 30 -5.90 -17.80 -2.36
C SER A 30 -4.68 -17.11 -1.75
N ALA A 31 -3.52 -17.75 -1.77
CA ALA A 31 -2.26 -17.18 -1.28
C ALA A 31 -1.59 -16.21 -2.27
N THR A 32 -1.82 -16.38 -3.58
CA THR A 32 -1.14 -15.61 -4.63
C THR A 32 -2.00 -14.60 -5.35
N LYS A 33 -3.29 -14.44 -5.00
CA LYS A 33 -4.13 -13.44 -5.65
C LYS A 33 -3.50 -12.04 -5.47
N PRO A 34 -3.26 -11.29 -6.56
CA PRO A 34 -2.82 -9.91 -6.43
C PRO A 34 -3.92 -9.14 -5.71
N VAL A 35 -3.55 -8.43 -4.64
CA VAL A 35 -4.48 -7.53 -3.97
C VAL A 35 -4.76 -6.38 -4.93
N GLU A 36 -6.03 -6.09 -5.16
CA GLU A 36 -6.45 -4.93 -5.95
C GLU A 36 -6.27 -3.70 -5.05
N TYR A 37 -5.27 -2.88 -5.36
CA TYR A 37 -4.93 -1.68 -4.59
C TYR A 37 -5.59 -0.43 -5.19
N GLY A 38 -5.81 0.59 -4.36
CA GLY A 38 -6.28 1.91 -4.82
C GLY A 38 -5.26 2.57 -5.74
N THR A 39 -5.73 3.35 -6.71
CA THR A 39 -4.84 4.04 -7.66
C THR A 39 -4.05 5.15 -6.95
N PRO A 40 -2.71 5.18 -7.08
CA PRO A 40 -1.91 6.27 -6.55
C PRO A 40 -2.36 7.64 -7.06
N ILE A 41 -2.25 8.68 -6.22
CA ILE A 41 -2.56 10.05 -6.65
C ILE A 41 -1.51 10.53 -7.64
N ALA A 42 -0.23 10.28 -7.37
CA ALA A 42 0.89 10.64 -8.25
C ALA A 42 1.13 9.60 -9.35
N PRO A 43 1.54 10.02 -10.56
CA PRO A 43 1.73 9.11 -11.69
C PRO A 43 2.91 8.16 -11.46
N ALA A 44 2.74 6.90 -11.89
CA ALA A 44 3.77 5.87 -11.76
C ALA A 44 5.03 6.16 -12.61
N THR A 45 4.92 7.07 -13.60
CA THR A 45 5.99 7.49 -14.54
C THR A 45 7.23 8.07 -13.88
N GLY A 46 7.15 8.43 -12.59
CA GLY A 46 8.26 9.00 -11.83
C GLY A 46 8.30 10.52 -11.84
N GLN A 47 7.34 11.18 -12.49
CA GLN A 47 7.11 12.61 -12.34
C GLN A 47 6.31 12.89 -11.05
N LEU A 48 6.74 13.89 -10.29
CA LEU A 48 6.01 14.37 -9.12
C LEU A 48 4.88 15.33 -9.54
N ILE A 49 3.75 15.26 -8.85
CA ILE A 49 2.68 16.24 -8.87
C ILE A 49 3.11 17.52 -8.15
N GLU A 50 3.80 17.38 -7.03
CA GLU A 50 4.40 18.51 -6.34
C GLU A 50 5.77 18.82 -6.94
N THR A 51 5.89 20.03 -7.50
CA THR A 51 7.09 20.48 -8.22
C THR A 51 7.98 21.36 -7.35
N ARG A 52 7.48 21.86 -6.22
CA ARG A 52 8.28 22.65 -5.27
C ARG A 52 9.18 21.73 -4.45
N SER A 53 10.35 22.25 -4.09
CA SER A 53 11.27 21.54 -3.20
C SER A 53 10.71 21.40 -1.79
N VAL A 54 11.00 20.26 -1.17
CA VAL A 54 10.78 20.05 0.26
C VAL A 54 11.67 21.01 1.05
N MET A 55 11.14 21.61 2.11
CA MET A 55 11.95 22.46 2.99
C MET A 55 13.02 21.64 3.72
N SER A 56 14.18 22.24 3.94
CA SER A 56 15.27 21.57 4.67
C SER A 56 14.83 21.18 6.09
N SER A 57 15.11 19.94 6.48
CA SER A 57 14.85 19.44 7.82
C SER A 57 15.62 20.21 8.91
N ALA A 58 16.71 20.89 8.55
CA ALA A 58 17.53 21.68 9.47
C ALA A 58 16.78 22.87 10.12
N PHE A 59 15.64 23.28 9.57
CA PHE A 59 14.79 24.32 10.16
C PHE A 59 13.87 23.81 11.28
N TYR A 60 13.86 22.51 11.56
CA TYR A 60 12.93 21.88 12.47
C TYR A 60 13.65 21.00 13.49
N THR A 61 12.91 20.51 14.48
CA THR A 61 13.42 19.58 15.51
C THR A 61 12.48 18.39 15.71
N GLY A 62 13.00 17.30 16.29
CA GLY A 62 12.20 16.13 16.67
C GLY A 62 11.52 15.47 15.48
N LYS A 63 10.27 15.03 15.68
CA LYS A 63 9.49 14.32 14.64
C LYS A 63 9.24 15.15 13.39
N ALA A 64 9.10 16.47 13.54
CA ALA A 64 8.94 17.34 12.38
C ALA A 64 10.20 17.29 11.49
N ALA A 65 11.39 17.49 12.06
CA ALA A 65 12.65 17.39 11.31
C ALA A 65 12.79 16.06 10.58
N GLU A 66 12.46 14.96 11.26
CA GLU A 66 12.49 13.62 10.68
C GLU A 66 11.51 13.47 9.51
N ALA A 67 10.29 13.99 9.63
CA ALA A 67 9.31 13.96 8.56
C ALA A 67 9.75 14.78 7.33
N TYR A 68 10.34 15.97 7.50
CA TYR A 68 10.90 16.72 6.36
C TYR A 68 12.07 15.99 5.71
N ARG A 69 12.94 15.36 6.51
CA ARG A 69 14.08 14.57 6.03
C ARG A 69 13.58 13.39 5.17
N ILE A 70 12.59 12.66 5.66
CA ILE A 70 11.96 11.54 4.95
C ILE A 70 11.24 12.01 3.69
N ALA A 71 10.48 13.10 3.76
CA ALA A 71 9.77 13.64 2.61
C ALA A 71 10.75 14.02 1.47
N ALA A 72 11.96 14.47 1.81
CA ALA A 72 13.03 14.70 0.85
C ALA A 72 13.74 13.42 0.36
N GLU A 73 13.80 12.36 1.19
CA GLU A 73 14.44 11.07 0.86
C GLU A 73 13.59 10.23 -0.10
N ILE A 74 12.28 10.14 0.15
CA ILE A 74 11.34 9.31 -0.62
C ILE A 74 10.19 10.14 -1.23
N PRO A 75 10.48 11.24 -1.97
CA PRO A 75 9.46 12.19 -2.41
C PRO A 75 8.39 11.54 -3.28
N LYS A 76 8.74 10.57 -4.13
CA LYS A 76 7.77 9.83 -4.95
C LYS A 76 6.73 9.10 -4.10
N VAL A 77 7.16 8.43 -3.03
CA VAL A 77 6.24 7.67 -2.15
C VAL A 77 5.29 8.64 -1.45
N ILE A 78 5.84 9.73 -0.91
CA ILE A 78 5.06 10.72 -0.16
C ILE A 78 4.12 11.52 -1.08
N ASP A 79 4.53 11.82 -2.31
CA ASP A 79 3.70 12.52 -3.29
C ASP A 79 2.55 11.64 -3.82
N SER A 80 2.71 10.32 -3.79
CA SER A 80 1.63 9.39 -4.14
C SER A 80 0.54 9.29 -3.07
N GLN A 81 0.79 9.74 -1.83
CA GLN A 81 -0.18 9.62 -0.74
C GLN A 81 -1.22 10.74 -0.79
N PHE A 82 -2.46 10.38 -0.45
CA PHE A 82 -3.43 11.36 0.02
C PHE A 82 -2.92 12.01 1.31
N CYS A 83 -3.40 13.22 1.61
CA CYS A 83 -3.11 13.88 2.87
C CYS A 83 -4.37 13.91 3.74
N TYR A 84 -4.38 13.09 4.78
CA TYR A 84 -5.54 12.84 5.63
C TYR A 84 -5.82 13.94 6.66
N CYS A 85 -5.03 15.00 6.70
CA CYS A 85 -5.40 16.21 7.44
C CYS A 85 -6.49 17.07 6.74
N TYR A 86 -6.83 16.75 5.48
CA TYR A 86 -7.86 17.42 4.67
C TYR A 86 -7.67 18.94 4.45
N CYS A 87 -6.45 19.46 4.66
CA CYS A 87 -6.17 20.89 4.53
C CYS A 87 -6.13 21.42 3.08
N LYS A 88 -6.26 20.52 2.08
CA LYS A 88 -6.29 20.82 0.64
C LYS A 88 -7.18 22.01 0.27
N LYS A 89 -8.38 22.13 0.87
CA LYS A 89 -9.34 23.21 0.57
C LYS A 89 -8.86 24.59 1.00
N ASN A 90 -8.14 24.68 2.11
CA ASN A 90 -7.76 25.96 2.72
C ASN A 90 -6.31 26.37 2.40
N HIS A 91 -5.45 25.40 2.06
CA HIS A 91 -4.01 25.62 1.85
C HIS A 91 -3.54 25.30 0.43
N GLN A 92 -4.44 24.94 -0.49
CA GLN A 92 -4.11 24.59 -1.88
C GLN A 92 -3.10 23.41 -1.98
N HIS A 93 -3.17 22.47 -1.03
CA HIS A 93 -2.32 21.28 -1.03
C HIS A 93 -2.80 20.23 -2.04
N LYS A 94 -1.88 19.54 -2.70
CA LYS A 94 -2.22 18.56 -3.76
C LYS A 94 -2.19 17.14 -3.22
N THR A 95 -1.08 16.82 -2.55
CA THR A 95 -0.68 15.50 -2.04
C THR A 95 -0.09 15.68 -0.63
N LEU A 96 0.27 14.59 0.06
CA LEU A 96 0.97 14.68 1.34
C LEU A 96 2.32 15.41 1.21
N LEU A 97 3.05 15.24 0.09
CA LEU A 97 4.33 15.91 -0.13
C LEU A 97 4.20 17.43 -0.12
N THR A 98 3.08 17.96 -0.62
CA THR A 98 2.82 19.41 -0.61
C THR A 98 2.94 20.02 0.78
N CYS A 99 2.52 19.32 1.84
CA CYS A 99 2.61 19.80 3.23
C CYS A 99 4.06 20.09 3.67
N PHE A 100 5.04 19.45 3.04
CA PHE A 100 6.45 19.57 3.41
C PHE A 100 7.22 20.55 2.51
N THR A 101 6.53 21.24 1.59
CA THR A 101 7.11 22.33 0.78
C THR A 101 7.05 23.70 1.46
N ASN A 102 6.40 23.77 2.63
CA ASN A 102 6.30 24.96 3.47
C ASN A 102 6.34 24.54 4.96
N GLU A 103 6.21 25.48 5.88
CA GLU A 103 6.25 25.23 7.33
C GLU A 103 5.00 24.52 7.90
N HIS A 104 3.95 24.33 7.10
CA HIS A 104 2.69 23.75 7.59
C HIS A 104 2.89 22.30 8.05
N GLY A 105 3.69 21.50 7.33
CA GLY A 105 3.99 20.12 7.71
C GLY A 105 4.53 19.99 9.14
N SER A 106 5.29 20.98 9.62
CA SER A 106 5.84 20.99 10.99
C SER A 106 4.79 21.19 12.09
N LYS A 107 3.61 21.71 11.74
CA LYS A 107 2.52 22.06 12.66
C LYS A 107 1.35 21.06 12.61
N CYS A 108 1.48 19.96 11.87
CA CYS A 108 0.41 18.99 11.67
C CYS A 108 0.84 17.57 12.04
N ASP A 109 0.37 17.08 13.19
CA ASP A 109 0.70 15.73 13.67
C ASP A 109 0.22 14.64 12.71
N THR A 110 -0.94 14.81 12.06
CA THR A 110 -1.44 13.84 11.07
C THR A 110 -0.46 13.70 9.91
N CYS A 111 -0.06 14.81 9.28
CA CYS A 111 0.91 14.79 8.17
C CYS A 111 2.24 14.16 8.59
N ILE A 112 2.74 14.51 9.78
CA ILE A 112 3.99 13.94 10.32
C ILE A 112 3.86 12.43 10.49
N ASN A 113 2.77 11.97 11.10
CA ASN A 113 2.56 10.54 11.35
C ASN A 113 2.32 9.76 10.04
N GLU A 114 1.65 10.34 9.04
CA GLU A 114 1.49 9.76 7.71
C GLU A 114 2.86 9.51 7.06
N VAL A 115 3.76 10.50 7.07
CA VAL A 115 5.12 10.35 6.52
C VAL A 115 5.94 9.32 7.27
N LEU A 116 5.93 9.36 8.61
CA LEU A 116 6.67 8.40 9.42
C LEU A 116 6.20 6.97 9.17
N TYR A 117 4.89 6.75 9.07
CA TYR A 117 4.32 5.44 8.80
C TYR A 117 4.60 4.95 7.37
N ALA A 118 4.47 5.83 6.38
CA ALA A 118 4.85 5.50 5.00
C ALA A 118 6.32 5.09 4.91
N TYR A 119 7.20 5.73 5.68
CA TYR A 119 8.63 5.39 5.73
C TYR A 119 8.91 4.05 6.43
N GLU A 120 8.16 3.71 7.48
CA GLU A 120 8.25 2.38 8.11
C GLU A 120 7.95 1.27 7.10
N LEU A 121 6.88 1.44 6.32
CA LEU A 121 6.49 0.48 5.28
C LEU A 121 7.51 0.46 4.13
N TYR A 122 8.01 1.62 3.72
CA TYR A 122 9.08 1.72 2.72
C TYR A 122 10.34 0.94 3.15
N LYS A 123 10.78 1.11 4.40
CA LYS A 123 11.92 0.36 4.96
C LYS A 123 11.69 -1.15 5.08
N GLN A 124 10.43 -1.58 5.16
CA GLN A 124 10.05 -2.99 5.11
C GLN A 124 10.07 -3.56 3.68
N GLY A 125 10.38 -2.75 2.67
CA GLY A 125 10.40 -3.17 1.26
C GLY A 125 9.01 -3.30 0.64
N LYS A 126 7.98 -2.69 1.24
CA LYS A 126 6.63 -2.66 0.68
C LYS A 126 6.61 -1.93 -0.66
N THR A 127 5.77 -2.41 -1.57
CA THR A 127 5.57 -1.74 -2.86
C THR A 127 4.83 -0.41 -2.65
N LEU A 128 4.89 0.48 -3.64
CA LEU A 128 4.18 1.76 -3.58
C LEU A 128 2.68 1.57 -3.32
N ASP A 129 2.06 0.61 -4.02
CA ASP A 129 0.63 0.32 -3.90
C ASP A 129 0.27 -0.24 -2.52
N GLU A 130 1.12 -1.11 -1.96
CA GLU A 130 0.95 -1.61 -0.58
C GLU A 130 1.06 -0.47 0.45
N ILE A 131 1.99 0.47 0.25
CA ILE A 131 2.17 1.62 1.14
C ILE A 131 0.91 2.49 1.11
N ILE A 132 0.42 2.85 -0.08
CA ILE A 132 -0.78 3.68 -0.26
C ILE A 132 -1.96 3.05 0.45
N VAL A 133 -2.26 1.78 0.18
CA VAL A 133 -3.40 1.11 0.82
C VAL A 133 -3.23 1.00 2.33
N SER A 134 -2.00 0.82 2.81
CA SER A 134 -1.75 0.75 4.24
C SER A 134 -1.93 2.10 4.93
N VAL A 135 -1.48 3.20 4.29
CA VAL A 135 -1.69 4.57 4.77
C VAL A 135 -3.17 4.91 4.73
N ASP A 136 -3.84 4.67 3.61
CA ASP A 136 -5.26 4.96 3.40
C ASP A 136 -6.18 4.20 4.36
N LYS A 137 -5.74 3.03 4.84
CA LYS A 137 -6.47 2.25 5.83
C LYS A 137 -6.26 2.77 7.26
N LYS A 138 -5.12 3.40 7.53
CA LYS A 138 -4.71 3.80 8.88
C LYS A 138 -5.21 5.20 9.26
N PHE A 139 -5.25 6.12 8.30
CA PHE A 139 -5.61 7.52 8.49
C PHE A 139 -6.99 7.83 7.87
#